data_AF-A0A1Q1FJF2-F1
#
_entry.id   AF-A0A1Q1FJF2-F1
#
_cell.length_a   1.000
_cell.length_b   1.000
_cell.length_c   1.000
_cell.angle_alpha   90.00
_cell.angle_beta   90.00
_cell.angle_gamma   90.00
#
_symmetry.space_group_name_H-M   'P 1'
#
loop_
_entity.id
_entity.type
_entity.pdbx_description
1 polymer ?
#
loop_
_entity_poly.entity_id
_entity_poly.type
_entity_poly.pdbx_seq_one_letter_code
_entity_poly.pdbx_strand_id
1 'polypeptide(L)'
;MSDGETGLYSEMDIESPDRPEPDPTPGGEPPDHGAGTGTPGAPDDEEMPLTEHIEEMVRRLGIVVLAMAAVAGVAFPFADRLITFLWFSFLPGVASQCPPPAGATASSCPRVYHPLSLMIARLKVSSLAGFIVALPVFVYQTYLFMRPGLYPRERKYYLAAVPTSLVLAGVGVAFAFFLVLPAIFTYFLYYSEEAAVIAFGLSETFNLMVMMLGLFAFIFQIPLFVMLAIMMGITTRRWLEARRLYFWGGFLTLAFFFSPDPTGMAPILVASTMVVLFEGTLGLLRWTGTDAHTSAVEQVAMLRPLVYTLTAAVAYVVSPAPMPAGYYDRLPTVVIDGLASLGLTSATPIVVGIAIIAIFEGLNRLVRRVTADYRVRKLLARVRVPVWLGAVAAGYLASPDPTLLRNLDVTYLSTVETAVAVGAVLVVYEGGLALWRWRRSR
;
A
#
# COMPACT_ATOMS: atom_id res chain seq x y z
N MET A 1 25.76 37.05 -65.82
CA MET A 1 24.61 36.35 -66.44
C MET A 1 23.42 36.66 -65.55
N SER A 2 22.73 37.79 -65.80
CA SER A 2 21.57 37.92 -66.71
C SER A 2 20.44 37.00 -66.24
N ASP A 3 19.24 37.43 -65.86
CA ASP A 3 18.37 38.51 -66.36
C ASP A 3 17.52 39.07 -65.18
N GLY A 4 17.04 40.33 -65.13
CA GLY A 4 16.05 40.97 -66.04
C GLY A 4 14.65 40.40 -65.74
N GLU A 5 13.58 41.10 -65.38
CA GLU A 5 12.98 42.40 -65.75
C GLU A 5 11.99 42.79 -64.59
N THR A 6 11.85 44.01 -64.06
CA THR A 6 11.32 45.31 -64.55
C THR A 6 9.92 45.30 -65.18
N GLY A 7 8.99 46.06 -64.56
CA GLY A 7 7.75 46.58 -65.17
C GLY A 7 6.81 47.18 -64.09
N LEU A 8 6.90 48.48 -63.74
CA LEU A 8 6.17 49.65 -64.31
C LEU A 8 4.71 49.70 -63.79
N TYR A 9 4.15 50.73 -63.13
CA TYR A 9 3.92 52.17 -63.42
C TYR A 9 3.68 52.91 -62.06
N SER A 10 4.25 54.09 -61.74
CA SER A 10 3.95 55.49 -62.14
C SER A 10 2.78 56.19 -61.39
N GLU A 11 2.95 57.51 -61.22
CA GLU A 11 2.13 58.57 -60.58
C GLU A 11 2.18 58.64 -59.04
N MET A 12 2.86 59.59 -58.37
CA MET A 12 3.00 61.07 -58.43
C MET A 12 1.79 61.88 -57.89
N ASP A 13 2.06 62.55 -56.76
CA ASP A 13 1.53 63.80 -56.19
C ASP A 13 0.07 63.93 -55.70
N ILE A 14 -0.09 64.43 -54.46
CA ILE A 14 -0.78 65.71 -54.12
C ILE A 14 -0.73 65.97 -52.60
N GLU A 15 -0.05 67.07 -52.24
CA GLU A 15 -0.33 68.13 -51.24
C GLU A 15 -0.93 67.85 -49.82
N SER A 16 -0.25 68.48 -48.84
CA SER A 16 -0.52 68.71 -47.39
C SER A 16 -1.69 69.71 -47.17
N PRO A 17 -2.07 70.20 -45.95
CA PRO A 17 -1.90 69.79 -44.54
C PRO A 17 -3.25 69.75 -43.74
N ASP A 18 -3.30 69.09 -42.57
CA ASP A 18 -3.85 69.71 -41.33
C ASP A 18 -3.69 68.80 -40.09
N ARG A 19 -3.18 69.41 -39.01
CA ARG A 19 -2.96 68.87 -37.66
C ARG A 19 -4.29 68.85 -36.87
N PRO A 20 -4.47 68.02 -35.80
CA PRO A 20 -3.64 68.11 -34.60
C PRO A 20 -3.36 66.80 -33.82
N GLU A 21 -2.14 66.70 -33.29
CA GLU A 21 -1.84 65.88 -32.12
C GLU A 21 -2.46 66.49 -30.86
N PRO A 22 -2.90 65.65 -29.92
CA PRO A 22 -2.61 65.87 -28.52
C PRO A 22 -1.81 64.71 -27.90
N ASP A 23 -0.90 65.12 -27.02
CA ASP A 23 0.12 64.42 -26.23
C ASP A 23 -0.47 63.40 -25.19
N PRO A 24 0.33 62.66 -24.41
CA PRO A 24 0.24 61.22 -24.24
C PRO A 24 -0.57 60.82 -22.99
N THR A 25 -1.10 59.60 -22.97
CA THR A 25 -1.55 58.99 -21.71
C THR A 25 -0.68 57.76 -21.40
N PRO A 26 -0.17 57.62 -20.16
CA PRO A 26 0.68 56.50 -19.77
C PRO A 26 -0.22 55.30 -19.48
N GLY A 27 -0.45 54.47 -20.49
CA GLY A 27 -1.17 53.21 -20.36
C GLY A 27 -0.25 52.09 -20.79
N GLY A 28 0.16 51.27 -19.83
CA GLY A 28 1.13 50.19 -20.04
C GLY A 28 0.76 49.25 -21.18
N GLU A 29 1.81 48.70 -21.80
CA GLU A 29 1.70 47.53 -22.65
C GLU A 29 0.83 46.47 -21.95
N PRO A 30 -0.22 45.96 -22.61
CA PRO A 30 -0.85 44.75 -22.11
C PRO A 30 0.20 43.64 -22.15
N PRO A 31 0.34 42.83 -21.09
CA PRO A 31 1.25 41.69 -21.15
C PRO A 31 0.81 40.81 -22.31
N ASP A 32 1.79 40.47 -23.16
CA ASP A 32 1.70 39.46 -24.18
C ASP A 32 1.28 38.15 -23.50
N HIS A 33 -0.02 37.94 -23.39
CA HIS A 33 -0.58 36.65 -23.07
C HIS A 33 -0.35 35.78 -24.29
N GLY A 34 0.86 35.20 -24.35
CA GLY A 34 1.20 34.12 -25.24
C GLY A 34 0.06 33.13 -25.22
N ALA A 35 -0.66 33.07 -26.34
CA ALA A 35 -1.79 32.20 -26.55
C ALA A 35 -1.27 30.75 -26.65
N GLY A 36 -0.94 30.18 -25.49
CA GLY A 36 -0.80 28.75 -25.31
C GLY A 36 -2.20 28.14 -25.26
N THR A 37 -2.50 27.32 -26.25
CA THR A 37 -3.65 26.41 -26.26
C THR A 37 -3.53 25.43 -25.09
N GLY A 38 -3.92 25.85 -23.89
CA GLY A 38 -3.90 25.04 -22.68
C GLY A 38 -5.29 24.55 -22.33
N THR A 39 -5.45 23.23 -22.16
CA THR A 39 -6.59 22.70 -21.41
C THR A 39 -6.61 23.39 -20.04
N PRO A 40 -7.75 23.86 -19.51
CA PRO A 40 -7.76 24.56 -18.22
C PRO A 40 -7.13 23.66 -17.16
N GLY A 41 -5.98 24.10 -16.60
CA GLY A 41 -5.25 23.44 -15.53
C GLY A 41 -6.04 23.43 -14.22
N ALA A 42 -5.42 22.93 -13.14
CA ALA A 42 -6.07 22.99 -11.83
C ALA A 42 -6.33 24.46 -11.43
N PRO A 43 -7.37 24.76 -10.63
CA PRO A 43 -7.75 26.15 -10.31
C PRO A 43 -6.66 26.98 -9.61
N ASP A 44 -5.69 26.31 -8.96
CA ASP A 44 -4.55 26.96 -8.28
C ASP A 44 -3.22 26.62 -8.99
N ASP A 45 -3.26 26.29 -10.28
CA ASP A 45 -2.08 25.98 -11.08
C ASP A 45 -1.41 27.29 -11.53
N GLU A 46 -0.29 27.62 -10.90
CA GLU A 46 0.54 28.78 -11.23
C GLU A 46 1.84 28.30 -11.88
N GLU A 47 2.15 28.81 -13.08
CA GLU A 47 3.40 28.48 -13.77
C GLU A 47 4.59 29.12 -13.04
N MET A 48 5.34 28.31 -12.28
CA MET A 48 6.54 28.75 -11.55
C MET A 48 7.81 28.56 -12.41
N PRO A 49 8.77 29.50 -12.35
CA PRO A 49 10.13 29.30 -12.88
C PRO A 49 10.80 28.03 -12.31
N LEU A 50 11.64 27.36 -13.13
CA LEU A 50 12.33 26.12 -12.73
C LEU A 50 13.15 26.29 -11.44
N THR A 51 13.76 27.46 -11.24
CA THR A 51 14.54 27.78 -10.03
C THR A 51 13.67 27.74 -8.78
N GLU A 52 12.47 28.31 -8.85
CA GLU A 52 11.51 28.31 -7.74
C GLU A 52 10.98 26.90 -7.46
N HIS A 53 10.74 26.11 -8.50
CA HIS A 53 10.33 24.72 -8.35
C HIS A 53 11.38 23.85 -7.64
N ILE A 54 12.66 24.04 -7.97
CA ILE A 54 13.78 23.36 -7.29
C ILE A 54 13.91 23.86 -5.85
N GLU A 55 13.78 25.17 -5.62
CA GLU A 55 13.82 25.75 -4.27
C GLU A 55 12.71 25.20 -3.39
N GLU A 56 11.50 25.05 -3.93
CA GLU A 56 10.38 24.41 -3.24
C GLU A 56 10.73 22.97 -2.86
N MET A 57 11.23 22.16 -3.80
CA MET A 57 11.61 20.77 -3.54
C MET A 57 12.65 20.67 -2.42
N VAL A 58 13.70 21.49 -2.46
CA VAL A 58 14.77 21.50 -1.46
C VAL A 58 14.25 21.96 -0.10
N ARG A 59 13.40 22.99 -0.06
CA ARG A 59 12.78 23.47 1.18
C ARG A 59 11.91 22.39 1.83
N ARG A 60 11.09 21.70 1.04
CA ARG A 60 10.23 20.60 1.49
C ARG A 60 11.05 19.42 2.01
N LEU A 61 12.10 19.03 1.27
CA LEU A 61 13.04 17.99 1.71
C LEU A 61 13.75 18.38 3.01
N GLY A 62 14.17 19.64 3.15
CA GLY A 62 14.77 20.17 4.36
C GLY A 62 13.86 20.03 5.58
N ILE A 63 12.56 20.29 5.44
CA ILE A 63 11.57 20.09 6.52
C ILE A 63 11.49 18.61 6.93
N VAL A 64 11.51 17.68 5.97
CA VAL A 64 11.50 16.22 6.27
C VAL A 64 12.76 15.81 7.01
N VAL A 65 13.93 16.26 6.54
CA VAL A 65 15.22 15.96 7.16
C VAL A 65 15.30 16.54 8.59
N LEU A 66 14.80 17.76 8.80
CA LEU A 66 14.73 18.37 10.14
C LEU A 66 13.78 17.61 11.07
N ALA A 67 12.61 17.18 10.58
CA ALA A 67 11.70 16.35 11.37
C ALA A 67 12.33 15.02 11.75
N MET A 68 13.02 14.35 10.80
CA MET A 68 13.78 13.13 11.05
C MET A 68 14.87 13.35 12.09
N ALA A 69 15.65 14.43 11.97
CA ALA A 69 16.73 14.77 12.90
C ALA A 69 16.20 15.12 14.30
N ALA A 70 15.06 15.81 14.40
CA ALA A 70 14.42 16.14 15.66
C ALA A 70 13.98 14.87 16.41
N VAL A 71 13.31 13.94 15.73
CA VAL A 71 12.90 12.66 16.32
C VAL A 71 14.12 11.81 16.68
N ALA A 72 15.14 11.76 15.82
CA ALA A 72 16.39 11.08 16.14
C ALA A 72 17.08 11.67 17.38
N GLY A 73 17.08 12.99 17.53
CA GLY A 73 17.58 13.68 18.72
C GLY A 73 16.83 13.28 19.99
N VAL A 74 15.51 13.14 19.92
CA VAL A 74 14.67 12.66 21.04
C VAL A 74 14.89 11.18 21.34
N ALA A 75 15.14 10.34 20.32
CA ALA A 75 15.39 8.91 20.49
C ALA A 75 16.80 8.60 20.99
N PHE A 76 17.78 9.46 20.73
CA PHE A 76 19.19 9.22 21.03
C PHE A 76 19.49 8.90 22.52
N PRO A 77 18.91 9.57 23.53
CA PRO A 77 19.10 9.21 24.94
C PRO A 77 18.63 7.79 25.29
N PHE A 78 17.72 7.22 24.50
CA PHE A 78 17.17 5.87 24.69
C PHE A 78 17.89 4.82 23.84
N ALA A 79 18.91 5.20 23.06
CA ALA A 79 19.54 4.35 22.07
C ALA A 79 20.11 3.06 22.67
N ASP A 80 20.72 3.08 23.86
CA ASP A 80 21.25 1.87 24.50
C ASP A 80 20.16 0.84 24.82
N ARG A 81 18.98 1.31 25.26
CA ARG A 81 17.83 0.45 25.51
C ARG A 81 17.30 -0.14 24.22
N LEU A 82 17.22 0.66 23.16
CA LEU A 82 16.77 0.21 21.84
C LEU A 82 17.74 -0.80 21.23
N ILE A 83 19.06 -0.56 21.32
CA ILE A 83 20.09 -1.51 20.86
C ILE A 83 19.94 -2.83 21.60
N THR A 84 19.88 -2.78 22.93
CA THR A 84 19.75 -3.97 23.77
C THR A 84 18.47 -4.74 23.46
N PHE A 85 17.35 -4.03 23.31
CA PHE A 85 16.05 -4.60 22.95
C PHE A 85 16.12 -5.32 21.60
N LEU A 86 16.60 -4.64 20.54
CA LEU A 86 16.70 -5.24 19.21
C LEU A 86 17.66 -6.42 19.19
N TRP A 87 18.81 -6.31 19.86
CA TRP A 87 19.83 -7.34 19.89
C TRP A 87 19.30 -8.66 20.46
N PHE A 88 18.77 -8.61 21.69
CA PHE A 88 18.29 -9.80 22.39
C PHE A 88 16.89 -10.25 21.96
N SER A 89 16.24 -9.53 21.03
CA SER A 89 15.02 -10.03 20.37
C SER A 89 15.31 -11.14 19.35
N PHE A 90 16.51 -11.15 18.75
CA PHE A 90 16.87 -12.11 17.71
C PHE A 90 17.98 -13.07 18.13
N LEU A 91 18.81 -12.67 19.10
CA LEU A 91 19.95 -13.43 19.57
C LEU A 91 19.66 -13.97 20.98
N PRO A 92 19.96 -15.25 21.26
CA PRO A 92 19.64 -15.83 22.56
C PRO A 92 20.53 -15.23 23.65
N GLY A 93 19.93 -14.71 24.73
CA GLY A 93 20.66 -14.19 25.89
C GLY A 93 19.97 -12.98 26.52
N VAL A 94 20.62 -12.40 27.54
CA VAL A 94 20.18 -11.14 28.16
C VAL A 94 21.36 -10.21 28.43
N ALA A 95 21.10 -8.91 28.46
CA ALA A 95 22.13 -7.89 28.63
C ALA A 95 22.95 -8.03 29.93
N SER A 96 22.33 -8.52 31.00
CA SER A 96 22.98 -8.72 32.30
C SER A 96 24.05 -9.82 32.30
N GLN A 97 24.10 -10.65 31.25
CA GLN A 97 25.10 -11.71 31.08
C GLN A 97 26.32 -11.26 30.28
N CYS A 98 26.37 -9.99 29.83
CA CYS A 98 27.47 -9.44 29.06
C CYS A 98 28.23 -8.35 29.85
N PRO A 99 29.57 -8.33 29.83
CA PRO A 99 30.47 -9.27 29.17
C PRO A 99 30.51 -10.63 29.90
N PRO A 100 30.68 -11.75 29.17
CA PRO A 100 30.78 -13.06 29.80
C PRO A 100 32.04 -13.17 30.67
N PRO A 101 32.02 -13.98 31.73
CA PRO A 101 33.22 -14.26 32.52
C PRO A 101 34.32 -14.87 31.64
N ALA A 102 35.58 -14.66 32.02
CA ALA A 102 36.73 -15.14 31.26
C ALA A 102 36.66 -16.66 31.06
N GLY A 103 36.65 -17.10 29.80
CA GLY A 103 36.54 -18.52 29.41
C GLY A 103 35.12 -18.99 29.11
N ALA A 104 34.07 -18.19 29.34
CA ALA A 104 32.71 -18.53 28.95
C ALA A 104 32.42 -18.10 27.50
N THR A 105 31.94 -19.05 26.68
CA THR A 105 31.47 -18.79 25.32
C THR A 105 30.02 -18.29 25.34
N ALA A 106 29.78 -17.04 25.77
CA ALA A 106 28.52 -16.39 25.44
C ALA A 106 28.57 -15.97 23.96
N SER A 107 28.18 -16.90 23.08
CA SER A 107 28.19 -16.71 21.62
C SER A 107 27.47 -15.42 21.21
N SER A 108 26.41 -15.04 21.94
CA SER A 108 25.50 -13.95 21.62
C SER A 108 25.86 -12.55 22.15
N CYS A 109 26.91 -12.38 22.97
CA CYS A 109 27.25 -11.04 23.46
C CYS A 109 27.81 -10.15 22.33
N PRO A 110 27.38 -8.89 22.22
CA PRO A 110 27.85 -7.98 21.17
C PRO A 110 29.34 -7.68 21.34
N ARG A 111 30.13 -7.94 20.29
CA ARG A 111 31.57 -7.63 20.26
C ARG A 111 31.82 -6.31 19.54
N VAL A 112 32.69 -5.50 20.14
CA VAL A 112 33.10 -4.20 19.60
C VAL A 112 34.49 -4.34 18.99
N TYR A 113 34.59 -4.12 17.68
CA TYR A 113 35.86 -4.21 16.93
C TYR A 113 36.51 -2.86 16.62
N HIS A 114 35.81 -1.75 16.87
CA HIS A 114 36.35 -0.39 16.73
C HIS A 114 35.71 0.54 17.78
N PRO A 115 36.45 1.51 18.36
CA PRO A 115 35.99 2.36 19.46
C PRO A 115 34.69 3.14 19.18
N LEU A 116 34.44 3.48 17.92
CA LEU A 116 33.24 4.24 17.51
C LEU A 116 31.99 3.39 17.24
N SER A 117 32.09 2.06 17.28
CA SER A 117 30.99 1.15 16.92
C SER A 117 29.71 1.39 17.72
N LEU A 118 29.81 1.55 19.04
CA LEU A 118 28.66 1.83 19.90
C LEU A 118 28.02 3.19 19.58
N MET A 119 28.83 4.22 19.36
CA MET A 119 28.33 5.55 18.98
C MET A 119 27.60 5.50 17.63
N ILE A 120 28.17 4.82 16.65
CA ILE A 120 27.55 4.62 15.34
C ILE A 120 26.25 3.81 15.47
N ALA A 121 26.21 2.77 16.30
CA ALA A 121 25.00 2.00 16.58
C ALA A 121 23.90 2.88 17.21
N ARG A 122 24.27 3.76 18.16
CA ARG A 122 23.34 4.71 18.78
C ARG A 122 22.75 5.69 17.76
N LEU A 123 23.60 6.24 16.89
CA LEU A 123 23.16 7.12 15.81
C LEU A 123 22.27 6.38 14.80
N LYS A 124 22.58 5.13 14.46
CA LYS A 124 21.79 4.32 13.53
C LYS A 124 20.39 4.03 14.09
N VAL A 125 20.28 3.61 15.35
CA VAL A 125 18.97 3.28 15.93
C VAL A 125 18.11 4.52 16.14
N SER A 126 18.72 5.65 16.54
CA SER A 126 17.98 6.89 16.69
C SER A 126 17.53 7.44 15.33
N SER A 127 18.40 7.36 14.31
CA SER A 127 18.06 7.73 12.93
C SER A 127 16.97 6.84 12.34
N LEU A 128 16.94 5.54 12.67
CA LEU A 128 15.85 4.64 12.28
C LEU A 128 14.50 5.08 12.86
N ALA A 129 14.46 5.42 14.16
CA ALA A 129 13.25 5.94 14.78
C ALA A 129 12.80 7.25 14.11
N GLY A 130 13.76 8.14 13.83
CA GLY A 130 13.51 9.36 13.09
C GLY A 130 12.95 9.10 11.69
N PHE A 131 13.54 8.16 10.96
CA PHE A 131 13.12 7.78 9.61
C PHE A 131 11.68 7.28 9.59
N ILE A 132 11.33 6.33 10.47
CA ILE A 132 9.98 5.74 10.53
C ILE A 132 8.92 6.82 10.81
N VAL A 133 9.19 7.72 11.76
CA VAL A 133 8.25 8.80 12.13
C VAL A 133 8.24 9.92 11.08
N ALA A 134 9.34 10.12 10.34
CA ALA A 134 9.41 11.11 9.27
C ALA A 134 8.70 10.66 7.99
N LEU A 135 8.41 9.37 7.77
CA LEU A 135 7.66 8.90 6.59
C LEU A 135 6.29 9.60 6.37
N PRO A 136 5.38 9.73 7.37
CA PRO A 136 4.16 10.51 7.17
C PRO A 136 4.43 11.99 6.87
N VAL A 137 5.46 12.58 7.49
CA VAL A 137 5.89 13.96 7.19
C VAL A 137 6.36 14.06 5.75
N PHE A 138 7.14 13.08 5.28
CA PHE A 138 7.60 12.99 3.90
C PHE A 138 6.41 12.96 2.92
N VAL A 139 5.45 12.06 3.13
CA VAL A 139 4.23 11.98 2.30
C VAL A 139 3.45 13.29 2.31
N TYR A 140 3.35 13.95 3.48
CA TYR A 140 2.67 15.25 3.58
C TYR A 140 3.43 16.38 2.87
N GLN A 141 4.76 16.40 2.92
CA GLN A 141 5.54 17.40 2.19
C GLN A 141 5.52 17.15 0.68
N THR A 142 5.50 15.89 0.24
CA THR A 142 5.28 15.55 -1.18
C THR A 142 3.88 16.00 -1.63
N TYR A 143 2.86 15.85 -0.80
CA TYR A 143 1.54 16.43 -1.05
C TYR A 143 1.61 17.95 -1.24
N LEU A 144 2.25 18.68 -0.32
CA LEU A 144 2.34 20.14 -0.40
C LEU A 144 3.11 20.61 -1.64
N PHE A 145 4.12 19.86 -2.05
CA PHE A 145 4.87 20.11 -3.28
C PHE A 145 4.00 19.91 -4.53
N MET A 146 3.19 18.84 -4.58
CA MET A 146 2.34 18.53 -5.73
C MET A 146 1.00 19.30 -5.73
N ARG A 147 0.57 19.84 -4.58
CA ARG A 147 -0.75 20.46 -4.36
C ARG A 147 -1.19 21.46 -5.43
N PRO A 148 -0.33 22.38 -5.95
CA PRO A 148 -0.74 23.35 -6.98
C PRO A 148 -1.31 22.66 -8.22
N GLY A 149 -0.66 21.59 -8.69
CA GLY A 149 -1.09 20.82 -9.86
C GLY A 149 -2.21 19.81 -9.61
N LEU A 150 -2.74 19.69 -8.37
CA LEU A 150 -3.81 18.74 -8.05
C LEU A 150 -5.19 19.39 -8.06
N TYR A 151 -6.16 18.69 -8.66
CA TYR A 151 -7.56 19.09 -8.57
C TYR A 151 -8.08 19.02 -7.13
N PRO A 152 -9.04 19.87 -6.72
CA PRO A 152 -9.56 19.91 -5.35
C PRO A 152 -10.08 18.55 -4.83
N ARG A 153 -10.59 17.71 -5.74
CA ARG A 153 -11.05 16.35 -5.40
C ARG A 153 -9.90 15.40 -5.07
N GLU A 154 -8.76 15.53 -5.75
CA GLU A 154 -7.57 14.68 -5.58
C GLU A 154 -6.84 15.01 -4.27
N ARG A 155 -6.83 16.30 -3.88
CA ARG A 155 -6.20 16.77 -2.64
C ARG A 155 -6.68 16.04 -1.40
N LYS A 156 -8.00 15.81 -1.30
CA LYS A 156 -8.60 15.10 -0.16
C LYS A 156 -8.08 13.67 -0.04
N TYR A 157 -7.93 12.98 -1.18
CA TYR A 157 -7.46 11.60 -1.18
C TYR A 157 -5.96 11.49 -0.92
N TYR A 158 -5.16 12.43 -1.44
CA TYR A 158 -3.74 12.50 -1.11
C TYR A 158 -3.56 12.74 0.40
N LEU A 159 -4.31 13.68 0.99
CA LEU A 159 -4.25 13.91 2.43
C LEU A 159 -4.59 12.66 3.26
N ALA A 160 -5.50 11.81 2.80
CA ALA A 160 -5.80 10.54 3.46
C ALA A 160 -4.63 9.52 3.39
N ALA A 161 -3.68 9.70 2.47
CA ALA A 161 -2.49 8.88 2.37
C ALA A 161 -1.51 9.13 3.53
N VAL A 162 -1.51 10.32 4.15
CA VAL A 162 -0.59 10.67 5.25
C VAL A 162 -0.74 9.76 6.47
N PRO A 163 -1.93 9.62 7.10
CA PRO A 163 -2.09 8.68 8.21
C PRO A 163 -1.94 7.22 7.77
N THR A 164 -2.32 6.91 6.52
CA THR A 164 -2.16 5.57 5.95
C THR A 164 -0.68 5.18 5.84
N SER A 165 0.20 6.13 5.50
CA SER A 165 1.64 5.93 5.41
C SER A 165 2.25 5.52 6.74
N LEU A 166 1.83 6.15 7.85
CA LEU A 166 2.28 5.80 9.20
C LEU A 166 1.86 4.37 9.58
N VAL A 167 0.61 3.99 9.27
CA VAL A 167 0.12 2.63 9.51
C VAL A 167 0.92 1.62 8.68
N LEU A 168 1.11 1.88 7.38
CA LEU A 168 1.91 1.03 6.49
C LEU A 168 3.36 0.90 6.95
N ALA A 169 3.98 2.00 7.39
CA ALA A 169 5.33 1.99 7.93
C ALA A 169 5.40 1.12 9.19
N GLY A 170 4.45 1.29 10.12
CA GLY A 170 4.35 0.46 11.33
C GLY A 170 4.17 -1.02 11.01
N VAL A 171 3.30 -1.36 10.05
CA VAL A 171 3.11 -2.74 9.57
C VAL A 171 4.38 -3.27 8.92
N GLY A 172 5.10 -2.47 8.14
CA GLY A 172 6.36 -2.86 7.53
C GLY A 172 7.46 -3.14 8.56
N VAL A 173 7.60 -2.28 9.57
CA VAL A 173 8.52 -2.49 10.68
C VAL A 173 8.14 -3.75 11.46
N ALA A 174 6.86 -3.96 11.74
CA ALA A 174 6.37 -5.16 12.40
C ALA A 174 6.63 -6.42 11.56
N PHE A 175 6.40 -6.37 10.24
CA PHE A 175 6.69 -7.47 9.32
C PHE A 175 8.19 -7.82 9.34
N ALA A 176 9.06 -6.82 9.28
CA ALA A 176 10.50 -7.03 9.39
C ALA A 176 10.91 -7.62 10.74
N PHE A 177 10.36 -7.11 11.84
CA PHE A 177 10.70 -7.54 13.19
C PHE A 177 10.20 -8.97 13.49
N PHE A 178 8.96 -9.30 13.14
CA PHE A 178 8.34 -10.58 13.55
C PHE A 178 8.56 -11.71 12.55
N LEU A 179 8.78 -11.42 11.27
CA LEU A 179 8.90 -12.46 10.24
C LEU A 179 10.27 -12.47 9.58
N VAL A 180 10.75 -11.32 9.12
CA VAL A 180 11.94 -11.28 8.26
C VAL A 180 13.23 -11.50 9.03
N LEU A 181 13.47 -10.73 10.08
CA LEU A 181 14.69 -10.83 10.87
C LEU A 181 14.83 -12.22 11.52
N PRO A 182 13.80 -12.81 12.14
CA PRO A 182 13.88 -14.18 12.65
C PRO A 182 14.22 -15.21 11.57
N ALA A 183 13.61 -15.09 10.38
CA ALA A 183 13.91 -15.99 9.26
C ALA A 183 15.36 -15.87 8.79
N ILE A 184 15.88 -14.63 8.65
CA ILE A 184 17.27 -14.37 8.25
C ILE A 184 18.25 -14.90 9.29
N PHE A 185 18.04 -14.61 10.58
CA PHE A 185 18.93 -15.09 11.63
C PHE A 185 18.90 -16.61 11.73
N THR A 186 17.72 -17.24 11.66
CA THR A 186 17.62 -18.71 11.65
C THR A 186 18.42 -19.32 10.50
N TYR A 187 18.27 -18.76 9.29
CA TYR A 187 19.00 -19.24 8.12
C TYR A 187 20.52 -19.05 8.24
N PHE A 188 20.99 -17.87 8.63
CA PHE A 188 22.43 -17.60 8.73
C PHE A 188 23.13 -18.36 9.86
N LEU A 189 22.44 -18.58 10.98
CA LEU A 189 22.96 -19.41 12.07
C LEU A 189 23.07 -20.86 11.63
N TYR A 190 22.02 -21.41 11.02
CA TYR A 190 22.03 -22.77 10.49
C TYR A 190 23.12 -22.97 9.43
N TYR A 191 23.27 -22.01 8.50
CA TYR A 191 24.29 -22.06 7.45
C TYR A 191 25.73 -22.07 8.01
N SER A 192 25.95 -21.45 9.16
CA SER A 192 27.29 -21.26 9.74
C SER A 192 27.67 -22.30 10.79
N GLU A 193 26.69 -23.04 11.34
CA GLU A 193 26.87 -23.94 12.48
C GLU A 193 27.90 -25.05 12.24
N GLU A 194 27.94 -25.63 11.04
CA GLU A 194 28.89 -26.69 10.70
C GLU A 194 30.28 -26.16 10.31
N ALA A 195 30.38 -24.88 9.92
CA ALA A 195 31.57 -24.32 9.31
C ALA A 195 32.45 -23.54 10.31
N ALA A 196 31.87 -22.89 11.33
CA ALA A 196 32.61 -22.02 12.24
C ALA A 196 31.94 -21.80 13.60
N VAL A 197 32.74 -21.43 14.60
CA VAL A 197 32.23 -20.89 15.86
C VAL A 197 31.70 -19.47 15.63
N ILE A 198 30.41 -19.26 15.85
CA ILE A 198 29.73 -18.00 15.54
C ILE A 198 30.02 -16.94 16.63
N ALA A 199 30.46 -15.77 16.18
CA ALA A 199 30.66 -14.59 17.02
C ALA A 199 30.01 -13.36 16.36
N PHE A 200 29.19 -12.63 17.11
CA PHE A 200 28.49 -11.46 16.59
C PHE A 200 29.24 -10.15 16.84
N GLY A 201 29.60 -9.46 15.76
CA GLY A 201 30.04 -8.07 15.80
C GLY A 201 28.85 -7.13 15.96
N LEU A 202 28.98 -6.15 16.85
CA LEU A 202 27.94 -5.15 17.09
C LEU A 202 27.61 -4.40 15.79
N SER A 203 28.63 -3.91 15.08
CA SER A 203 28.45 -3.07 13.90
C SER A 203 27.71 -3.78 12.77
N GLU A 204 28.16 -4.98 12.41
CA GLU A 204 27.67 -5.75 11.26
C GLU A 204 26.26 -6.26 11.52
N THR A 205 26.07 -6.90 12.67
CA THR A 205 24.80 -7.51 13.07
C THR A 205 23.73 -6.42 13.26
N PHE A 206 24.08 -5.33 13.92
CA PHE A 206 23.14 -4.24 14.15
C PHE A 206 22.84 -3.45 12.87
N ASN A 207 23.80 -3.34 11.94
CA ASN A 207 23.56 -2.76 10.63
C ASN A 207 22.51 -3.54 9.85
N LEU A 208 22.60 -4.88 9.85
CA LEU A 208 21.59 -5.74 9.24
C LEU A 208 20.20 -5.48 9.84
N MET A 209 20.08 -5.50 11.18
CA MET A 209 18.81 -5.26 11.87
C MET A 209 18.20 -3.90 11.52
N VAL A 210 18.97 -2.82 11.65
CA VAL A 210 18.49 -1.45 11.39
C VAL A 210 18.14 -1.25 9.92
N MET A 211 18.99 -1.74 9.01
CA MET A 211 18.76 -1.66 7.58
C MET A 211 17.48 -2.38 7.18
N MET A 212 17.23 -3.59 7.69
CA MET A 212 16.01 -4.34 7.39
C MET A 212 14.76 -3.61 7.93
N LEU A 213 14.77 -3.15 9.18
CA LEU A 213 13.63 -2.42 9.75
C LEU A 213 13.30 -1.17 8.93
N GLY A 214 14.31 -0.38 8.54
CA GLY A 214 14.13 0.81 7.73
C GLY A 214 13.67 0.48 6.29
N LEU A 215 14.30 -0.51 5.67
CA LEU A 215 13.98 -0.93 4.30
C LEU A 215 12.54 -1.43 4.18
N PHE A 216 12.05 -2.23 5.13
CA PHE A 216 10.67 -2.70 5.11
C PHE A 216 9.65 -1.60 5.43
N ALA A 217 9.98 -0.65 6.32
CA ALA A 217 9.14 0.53 6.54
C ALA A 217 8.91 1.31 5.23
N PHE A 218 9.96 1.42 4.41
CA PHE A 218 9.91 2.05 3.10
C PHE A 218 9.21 1.20 2.04
N ILE A 219 9.52 -0.09 1.93
CA ILE A 219 8.91 -1.03 0.97
C ILE A 219 7.40 -1.11 1.17
N PHE A 220 6.93 -1.06 2.41
CA PHE A 220 5.49 -1.06 2.70
C PHE A 220 4.79 0.22 2.22
N GLN A 221 5.50 1.25 1.74
CA GLN A 221 4.91 2.40 1.05
C GLN A 221 4.58 2.13 -0.43
N ILE A 222 5.03 1.01 -1.01
CA ILE A 222 4.74 0.64 -2.42
C ILE A 222 3.24 0.69 -2.74
N PRO A 223 2.33 0.09 -1.94
CA PRO A 223 0.89 0.18 -2.20
C PRO A 223 0.39 1.62 -2.25
N LEU A 224 0.87 2.46 -1.33
CA LEU A 224 0.50 3.88 -1.27
C LEU A 224 0.96 4.62 -2.53
N PHE A 225 2.20 4.43 -2.95
CA PHE A 225 2.73 5.07 -4.16
C PHE A 225 2.01 4.59 -5.44
N VAL A 226 1.69 3.30 -5.55
CA VAL A 226 0.93 2.75 -6.69
C VAL A 226 -0.48 3.35 -6.73
N MET A 227 -1.18 3.37 -5.60
CA MET A 227 -2.52 3.95 -5.50
C MET A 227 -2.52 5.43 -5.89
N LEU A 228 -1.53 6.17 -5.38
CA LEU A 228 -1.39 7.58 -5.63
C LEU A 228 -1.07 7.87 -7.11
N ALA A 229 -0.17 7.09 -7.73
CA ALA A 229 0.16 7.22 -9.14
C ALA A 229 -1.04 6.96 -10.07
N ILE A 230 -1.90 6.00 -9.71
CA ILE A 230 -3.13 5.73 -10.47
C ILE A 230 -4.16 6.84 -10.28
N MET A 231 -4.30 7.33 -9.06
CA MET A 231 -5.26 8.37 -8.73
C MET A 231 -4.94 9.71 -9.38
N MET A 232 -3.66 10.06 -9.47
CA MET A 232 -3.18 11.26 -10.18
C MET A 232 -3.17 11.09 -11.71
N GLY A 233 -3.60 9.95 -12.24
CA GLY A 233 -3.61 9.69 -13.68
C GLY A 233 -2.24 9.49 -14.32
N ILE A 234 -1.15 9.41 -13.54
CA ILE A 234 0.22 9.17 -14.02
C ILE A 234 0.32 7.79 -14.66
N THR A 235 -0.41 6.81 -14.11
CA THR A 235 -0.44 5.44 -14.64
C THR A 235 -1.83 4.83 -14.53
N THR A 236 -2.05 3.69 -15.18
CA THR A 236 -3.29 2.92 -15.05
C THR A 236 -2.98 1.51 -14.56
N ARG A 237 -3.94 0.90 -13.88
CA ARG A 237 -3.86 -0.51 -13.46
C ARG A 237 -3.45 -1.43 -14.62
N ARG A 238 -4.05 -1.25 -15.80
CA ARG A 238 -3.75 -2.06 -16.99
C ARG A 238 -2.31 -1.84 -17.48
N TRP A 239 -1.82 -0.59 -17.41
CA TRP A 239 -0.44 -0.26 -17.78
C TRP A 239 0.58 -0.94 -16.86
N LEU A 240 0.32 -0.96 -15.54
CA LEU A 240 1.16 -1.64 -14.55
C LEU A 240 1.13 -3.16 -14.73
N GLU A 241 -0.05 -3.74 -14.96
CA GLU A 241 -0.21 -5.18 -15.20
C GLU A 241 0.51 -5.67 -16.47
N ALA A 242 0.47 -4.87 -17.54
CA ALA A 242 1.18 -5.18 -18.78
C ALA A 242 2.71 -5.17 -18.60
N ARG A 243 3.21 -4.41 -17.61
CA ARG A 243 4.64 -4.19 -17.34
C ARG A 243 5.15 -4.89 -16.09
N ARG A 244 4.41 -5.85 -15.54
CA ARG A 244 4.76 -6.55 -14.29
C ARG A 244 6.19 -7.10 -14.28
N LEU A 245 6.68 -7.63 -15.40
CA LEU A 245 8.03 -8.19 -15.50
C LEU A 245 9.11 -7.14 -15.29
N TYR A 246 8.90 -5.89 -15.73
CA TYR A 246 9.84 -4.80 -15.49
C TYR A 246 9.84 -4.39 -14.01
N PHE A 247 8.68 -4.35 -13.37
CA PHE A 247 8.58 -4.08 -11.93
C PHE A 247 9.22 -5.19 -11.10
N TRP A 248 8.96 -6.46 -11.41
CA TRP A 248 9.57 -7.59 -10.72
C TRP A 248 11.09 -7.60 -10.88
N GLY A 249 11.58 -7.35 -12.10
CA GLY A 249 13.01 -7.20 -12.35
C GLY A 249 13.61 -6.02 -11.60
N GLY A 250 12.92 -4.87 -11.58
CA GLY A 250 13.34 -3.69 -10.82
C GLY A 250 13.39 -3.92 -9.31
N PHE A 251 12.39 -4.60 -8.74
CA PHE A 251 12.37 -4.98 -7.33
C PHE A 251 13.47 -5.97 -6.98
N LEU A 252 13.73 -6.95 -7.84
CA LEU A 252 14.83 -7.89 -7.67
C LEU A 252 16.16 -7.15 -7.67
N THR A 253 16.41 -6.28 -8.64
CA THR A 253 17.63 -5.47 -8.71
C THR A 253 17.78 -4.59 -7.48
N LEU A 254 16.72 -3.91 -7.05
CA LEU A 254 16.74 -3.05 -5.86
C LEU A 254 17.07 -3.86 -4.60
N ALA A 255 16.45 -5.03 -4.45
CA ALA A 255 16.68 -5.88 -3.29
C ALA A 255 18.14 -6.35 -3.19
N PHE A 256 18.73 -6.81 -4.30
CA PHE A 256 20.14 -7.22 -4.35
C PHE A 256 21.11 -6.04 -4.14
N PHE A 257 20.71 -4.83 -4.54
CA PHE A 257 21.53 -3.64 -4.33
C PHE A 257 21.57 -3.20 -2.85
N PHE A 258 20.42 -3.19 -2.17
CA PHE A 258 20.33 -2.72 -0.78
C PHE A 258 20.65 -3.80 0.26
N SER A 259 20.40 -5.06 -0.04
CA SER A 259 20.68 -6.18 0.85
C SER A 259 21.59 -7.19 0.15
N PRO A 260 22.84 -6.82 -0.18
CA PRO A 260 23.75 -7.73 -0.84
C PRO A 260 24.14 -8.85 0.13
N ASP A 261 23.70 -10.06 -0.16
CA ASP A 261 24.19 -11.27 0.48
C ASP A 261 24.55 -12.31 -0.58
N PRO A 262 25.63 -13.08 -0.38
CA PRO A 262 26.06 -14.08 -1.36
C PRO A 262 25.09 -15.27 -1.43
N THR A 263 24.25 -15.48 -0.42
CA THR A 263 23.30 -16.59 -0.40
C THR A 263 22.00 -16.28 -1.15
N GLY A 264 21.72 -15.00 -1.42
CA GLY A 264 20.50 -14.52 -2.05
C GLY A 264 19.25 -14.58 -1.17
N MET A 265 19.34 -15.09 0.06
CA MET A 265 18.15 -15.31 0.91
C MET A 265 17.46 -13.99 1.30
N ALA A 266 18.23 -13.03 1.83
CA ALA A 266 17.68 -11.73 2.24
C ALA A 266 17.05 -10.93 1.07
N PRO A 267 17.73 -10.69 -0.08
CA PRO A 267 17.22 -9.94 -1.20
C PRO A 267 16.09 -10.67 -1.93
N ILE A 268 16.09 -12.01 -2.01
CA ILE A 268 14.94 -12.75 -2.56
C ILE A 268 13.71 -12.55 -1.67
N LEU A 269 13.86 -12.62 -0.34
CA LEU A 269 12.76 -12.36 0.60
C LEU A 269 12.24 -10.92 0.46
N VAL A 270 13.15 -9.95 0.42
CA VAL A 270 12.81 -8.52 0.19
C VAL A 270 12.08 -8.34 -1.15
N ALA A 271 12.63 -8.84 -2.25
CA ALA A 271 12.04 -8.73 -3.58
C ALA A 271 10.67 -9.41 -3.64
N SER A 272 10.53 -10.60 -3.04
CA SER A 272 9.25 -11.31 -2.97
C SER A 272 8.19 -10.48 -2.23
N THR A 273 8.57 -9.80 -1.15
CA THR A 273 7.67 -8.91 -0.41
C THR A 273 7.23 -7.72 -1.25
N MET A 274 8.16 -7.07 -1.97
CA MET A 274 7.85 -5.99 -2.90
C MET A 274 6.88 -6.44 -4.00
N VAL A 275 7.12 -7.61 -4.58
CA VAL A 275 6.23 -8.21 -5.60
C VAL A 275 4.85 -8.51 -5.03
N VAL A 276 4.76 -9.09 -3.83
CA VAL A 276 3.48 -9.39 -3.17
C VAL A 276 2.70 -8.11 -2.87
N LEU A 277 3.36 -7.06 -2.38
CA LEU A 277 2.72 -5.76 -2.11
C LEU A 277 2.21 -5.12 -3.41
N PHE A 278 3.02 -5.15 -4.47
CA PHE A 278 2.64 -4.61 -5.78
C PHE A 278 1.47 -5.37 -6.41
N GLU A 279 1.57 -6.70 -6.53
CA GLU A 279 0.51 -7.54 -7.09
C GLU A 279 -0.74 -7.54 -6.20
N GLY A 280 -0.57 -7.48 -4.87
CA GLY A 280 -1.65 -7.32 -3.91
C GLY A 280 -2.40 -6.01 -4.12
N THR A 281 -1.69 -4.91 -4.39
CA THR A 281 -2.29 -3.62 -4.70
C THR A 281 -3.07 -3.67 -6.03
N LEU A 282 -2.51 -4.26 -7.08
CA LEU A 282 -3.21 -4.44 -8.36
C LEU A 282 -4.44 -5.35 -8.22
N GLY A 283 -4.34 -6.41 -7.40
CA GLY A 283 -5.43 -7.30 -7.05
C GLY A 283 -6.55 -6.60 -6.28
N LEU A 284 -6.20 -5.75 -5.31
CA LEU A 284 -7.14 -4.92 -4.57
C LEU A 284 -7.88 -3.97 -5.52
N LEU A 285 -7.17 -3.28 -6.41
CA LEU A 285 -7.77 -2.39 -7.41
C LEU A 285 -8.68 -3.10 -8.41
N ARG A 286 -8.37 -4.35 -8.77
CA ARG A 286 -9.27 -5.22 -9.54
C ARG A 286 -10.56 -5.49 -8.80
N TRP A 287 -10.45 -5.74 -7.50
CA TRP A 287 -11.59 -6.07 -6.64
C TRP A 287 -12.47 -4.85 -6.36
N THR A 288 -11.88 -3.68 -6.12
CA THR A 288 -12.61 -2.43 -5.89
C THR A 288 -13.23 -1.84 -7.15
N GLY A 289 -12.94 -2.40 -8.33
CA GLY A 289 -13.52 -1.95 -9.60
C GLY A 289 -13.10 -0.52 -9.99
N THR A 290 -12.01 -0.01 -9.41
CA THR A 290 -11.50 1.34 -9.66
C THR A 290 -10.75 1.38 -10.99
N ASP A 291 -11.45 1.12 -12.09
CA ASP A 291 -11.07 1.70 -13.38
C ASP A 291 -11.49 3.20 -13.26
N ALA A 292 -10.52 4.11 -13.42
CA ALA A 292 -10.51 5.49 -12.93
C ALA A 292 -11.58 6.49 -13.46
N HIS A 293 -12.80 6.06 -13.82
CA HIS A 293 -13.87 6.93 -14.32
C HIS A 293 -15.29 6.66 -13.82
N THR A 294 -15.51 5.83 -12.78
CA THR A 294 -16.89 5.60 -12.28
C THR A 294 -17.26 6.56 -11.14
N SER A 295 -18.42 7.20 -11.28
CA SER A 295 -18.95 8.17 -10.30
C SER A 295 -19.07 7.54 -8.91
N ALA A 296 -18.86 8.33 -7.84
CA ALA A 296 -18.92 7.83 -6.45
C ALA A 296 -20.27 7.16 -6.10
N VAL A 297 -21.34 7.47 -6.82
CA VAL A 297 -22.66 6.82 -6.69
C VAL A 297 -22.63 5.40 -7.25
N GLU A 298 -21.95 5.21 -8.38
CA GLU A 298 -21.77 3.91 -9.01
C GLU A 298 -20.96 2.98 -8.10
N GLN A 299 -19.92 3.50 -7.43
CA GLN A 299 -19.09 2.74 -6.50
C GLN A 299 -19.90 2.23 -5.29
N VAL A 300 -20.76 3.07 -4.70
CA VAL A 300 -21.65 2.64 -3.60
C VAL A 300 -22.74 1.70 -4.11
N ALA A 301 -23.25 1.90 -5.33
CA ALA A 301 -24.24 1.00 -5.94
C ALA A 301 -23.65 -0.38 -6.31
N MET A 302 -22.35 -0.49 -6.58
CA MET A 302 -21.66 -1.76 -6.80
C MET A 302 -21.60 -2.63 -5.53
N LEU A 303 -21.79 -2.04 -4.34
CA LEU A 303 -21.86 -2.79 -3.06
C LEU A 303 -23.21 -3.47 -2.82
N ARG A 304 -24.24 -3.25 -3.66
CA ARG A 304 -25.56 -3.90 -3.58
C ARG A 304 -25.52 -5.40 -3.24
N PRO A 305 -24.80 -6.25 -3.99
CA PRO A 305 -24.76 -7.69 -3.69
C PRO A 305 -24.15 -7.98 -2.31
N LEU A 306 -23.19 -7.18 -1.86
CA LEU A 306 -22.54 -7.33 -0.57
C LEU A 306 -23.44 -6.84 0.57
N VAL A 307 -24.12 -5.71 0.40
CA VAL A 307 -25.11 -5.21 1.37
C VAL A 307 -26.24 -6.20 1.53
N TYR A 308 -26.79 -6.74 0.43
CA TYR A 308 -27.87 -7.71 0.50
C TYR A 308 -27.45 -9.02 1.19
N THR A 309 -26.25 -9.52 0.89
CA THR A 309 -25.74 -10.75 1.50
C THR A 309 -25.39 -10.57 2.97
N LEU A 310 -24.77 -9.44 3.36
CA LEU A 310 -24.51 -9.12 4.76
C LEU A 310 -25.80 -8.89 5.54
N THR A 311 -26.74 -8.12 5.01
CA THR A 311 -28.04 -7.89 5.67
C THR A 311 -28.80 -9.21 5.82
N ALA A 312 -28.79 -10.10 4.82
CA ALA A 312 -29.39 -11.42 4.94
C ALA A 312 -28.68 -12.32 5.97
N ALA A 313 -27.34 -12.28 6.02
CA ALA A 313 -26.57 -13.05 7.01
C ALA A 313 -26.83 -12.56 8.43
N VAL A 314 -26.83 -11.24 8.66
CA VAL A 314 -27.17 -10.64 9.96
C VAL A 314 -28.62 -10.97 10.34
N ALA A 315 -29.55 -10.89 9.39
CA ALA A 315 -30.95 -11.26 9.61
C ALA A 315 -31.07 -12.71 10.07
N TYR A 316 -30.37 -13.64 9.42
CA TYR A 316 -30.39 -15.05 9.78
C TYR A 316 -29.85 -15.28 11.19
N VAL A 317 -28.75 -14.61 11.55
CA VAL A 317 -28.13 -14.71 12.87
C VAL A 317 -29.03 -14.20 14.01
N VAL A 318 -29.82 -13.16 13.75
CA VAL A 318 -30.70 -12.53 14.75
C VAL A 318 -32.13 -13.12 14.72
N SER A 319 -32.45 -13.93 13.70
CA SER A 319 -33.74 -14.61 13.58
C SER A 319 -33.84 -15.85 14.48
N PRO A 320 -35.06 -16.32 14.79
CA PRO A 320 -35.27 -17.58 15.51
C PRO A 320 -35.00 -18.84 14.66
N ALA A 321 -34.39 -18.71 13.48
CA ALA A 321 -34.10 -19.84 12.61
C ALA A 321 -33.03 -20.77 13.22
N PRO A 322 -33.13 -22.10 13.01
CA PRO A 322 -32.14 -23.02 13.54
C PRO A 322 -30.78 -22.76 12.88
N MET A 323 -29.75 -22.57 13.70
CA MET A 323 -28.36 -22.41 13.25
C MET A 323 -27.82 -23.73 12.68
N PRO A 324 -27.00 -23.69 11.61
CA PRO A 324 -26.40 -24.90 11.07
C PRO A 324 -25.35 -25.45 12.04
N ALA A 325 -25.41 -26.75 12.31
CA ALA A 325 -24.38 -27.43 13.11
C ALA A 325 -23.05 -27.46 12.36
N GLY A 326 -21.94 -27.34 13.11
CA GLY A 326 -20.60 -27.57 12.58
C GLY A 326 -20.47 -28.99 12.01
N TYR A 327 -19.62 -29.16 11.00
CA TYR A 327 -19.43 -30.45 10.32
C TYR A 327 -17.99 -30.95 10.38
N TYR A 328 -17.17 -30.41 11.29
CA TYR A 328 -15.77 -30.82 11.46
C TYR A 328 -15.62 -32.34 11.62
N ASP A 329 -16.45 -32.97 12.45
CA ASP A 329 -16.43 -34.43 12.68
C ASP A 329 -16.87 -35.27 11.47
N ARG A 330 -17.39 -34.61 10.41
CA ARG A 330 -17.77 -35.24 9.14
C ARG A 330 -16.72 -35.08 8.05
N LEU A 331 -15.62 -34.39 8.32
CA LEU A 331 -14.51 -34.30 7.37
C LEU A 331 -13.84 -35.68 7.20
N PRO A 332 -13.29 -35.98 6.01
CA PRO A 332 -12.52 -37.21 5.82
C PRO A 332 -11.37 -37.30 6.82
N THR A 333 -11.17 -38.47 7.43
CA THR A 333 -10.15 -38.69 8.47
C THR A 333 -8.75 -38.31 7.99
N VAL A 334 -8.43 -38.56 6.72
CA VAL A 334 -7.16 -38.15 6.08
C VAL A 334 -6.91 -36.64 6.17
N VAL A 335 -7.97 -35.81 6.10
CA VAL A 335 -7.86 -34.35 6.21
C VAL A 335 -7.65 -33.93 7.65
N ILE A 336 -8.35 -34.57 8.59
CA ILE A 336 -8.23 -34.30 10.03
C ILE A 336 -6.81 -34.69 10.51
N ASP A 337 -6.35 -35.89 10.18
CA ASP A 337 -5.03 -36.41 10.56
C ASP A 337 -3.90 -35.63 9.86
N GLY A 338 -4.11 -35.24 8.60
CA GLY A 338 -3.17 -34.39 7.86
C GLY A 338 -3.02 -33.00 8.48
N LEU A 339 -4.11 -32.38 8.90
CA LEU A 339 -4.06 -31.08 9.58
C LEU A 339 -3.46 -31.19 10.99
N ALA A 340 -3.73 -32.30 11.69
CA ALA A 340 -3.17 -32.57 13.01
C ALA A 340 -1.65 -32.79 12.96
N SER A 341 -1.15 -33.54 11.99
CA SER A 341 0.29 -33.80 11.81
C SER A 341 1.10 -32.54 11.48
N LEU A 342 0.45 -31.53 10.87
CA LEU A 342 1.05 -30.23 10.56
C LEU A 342 0.85 -29.18 11.67
N GLY A 343 0.16 -29.51 12.77
CA GLY A 343 -0.17 -28.55 13.83
C GLY A 343 -1.15 -27.45 13.40
N LEU A 344 -1.93 -27.67 12.34
CA LEU A 344 -2.84 -26.69 11.71
C LEU A 344 -4.31 -26.90 12.08
N THR A 345 -4.60 -27.60 13.18
CA THR A 345 -5.97 -27.91 13.61
C THR A 345 -6.82 -26.66 13.88
N SER A 346 -6.22 -25.61 14.44
CA SER A 346 -6.86 -24.31 14.66
C SER A 346 -7.05 -23.50 13.37
N ALA A 347 -6.29 -23.79 12.33
CA ALA A 347 -6.36 -23.16 11.02
C ALA A 347 -7.31 -23.87 10.04
N THR A 348 -8.00 -24.94 10.47
CA THR A 348 -8.95 -25.71 9.65
C THR A 348 -9.93 -24.83 8.85
N PRO A 349 -10.52 -23.76 9.42
CA PRO A 349 -11.44 -22.90 8.67
C PRO A 349 -10.82 -22.23 7.46
N ILE A 350 -9.58 -21.77 7.62
CA ILE A 350 -8.82 -21.10 6.57
C ILE A 350 -8.43 -22.12 5.51
N VAL A 351 -7.97 -23.30 5.91
CA VAL A 351 -7.53 -24.34 4.96
C VAL A 351 -8.70 -24.84 4.11
N VAL A 352 -9.85 -25.15 4.73
CA VAL A 352 -11.04 -25.61 4.00
C VAL A 352 -11.60 -24.50 3.09
N GLY A 353 -11.68 -23.26 3.58
CA GLY A 353 -12.14 -22.13 2.78
C GLY A 353 -11.24 -21.87 1.56
N ILE A 354 -9.92 -21.88 1.75
CA ILE A 354 -8.94 -21.72 0.66
C ILE A 354 -9.01 -22.91 -0.31
N ALA A 355 -9.18 -24.14 0.17
CA ALA A 355 -9.29 -25.31 -0.69
C ALA A 355 -10.52 -25.22 -1.61
N ILE A 356 -11.69 -24.83 -1.08
CA ILE A 356 -12.90 -24.63 -1.88
C ILE A 356 -12.69 -23.54 -2.94
N ILE A 357 -12.07 -22.41 -2.57
CA ILE A 357 -11.75 -21.33 -3.50
C ILE A 357 -10.76 -21.80 -4.58
N ALA A 358 -9.72 -22.53 -4.20
CA ALA A 358 -8.71 -23.05 -5.11
C ALA A 358 -9.31 -24.04 -6.12
N ILE A 359 -10.20 -24.94 -5.67
CA ILE A 359 -10.94 -25.86 -6.54
C ILE A 359 -11.82 -25.08 -7.53
N PHE A 360 -12.59 -24.10 -7.04
CA PHE A 360 -13.44 -23.27 -7.90
C PHE A 360 -12.62 -22.50 -8.94
N GLU A 361 -11.51 -21.87 -8.55
CA GLU A 361 -10.66 -21.12 -9.48
C GLU A 361 -9.89 -22.04 -10.44
N GLY A 362 -9.50 -23.23 -9.99
CA GLY A 362 -8.91 -24.27 -10.84
C GLY A 362 -9.89 -24.72 -11.92
N LEU A 363 -11.13 -25.04 -11.54
CA LEU A 363 -12.21 -25.39 -12.46
C LEU A 363 -12.54 -24.23 -13.39
N ASN A 364 -12.64 -23.00 -12.89
CA ASN A 364 -12.88 -21.81 -13.70
C ASN A 364 -11.76 -21.60 -14.74
N ARG A 365 -10.49 -21.79 -14.36
CA ARG A 365 -9.36 -21.75 -15.31
C ARG A 365 -9.45 -22.87 -16.36
N LEU A 366 -9.83 -24.08 -15.96
CA LEU A 366 -10.01 -25.20 -16.88
C LEU A 366 -11.15 -24.94 -17.86
N VAL A 367 -12.31 -24.49 -17.37
CA VAL A 367 -13.47 -24.12 -18.21
C VAL A 367 -13.10 -22.97 -19.16
N ARG A 368 -12.29 -22.00 -18.73
CA ARG A 368 -11.79 -20.93 -19.62
C ARG A 368 -10.86 -21.43 -20.71
N ARG A 369 -10.11 -22.53 -20.47
CA ARG A 369 -9.26 -23.18 -21.47
C ARG A 369 -10.06 -24.02 -22.46
N VAL A 370 -11.12 -24.69 -22.01
CA VAL A 370 -11.92 -25.63 -22.82
C VAL A 370 -13.07 -24.94 -23.56
N THR A 371 -13.67 -23.90 -22.98
CA THR A 371 -14.89 -23.26 -23.51
C THR A 371 -14.69 -21.75 -23.74
N ALA A 372 -15.02 -21.30 -24.95
CA ALA A 372 -14.95 -19.89 -25.36
C ALA A 372 -16.27 -19.11 -25.19
N ASP A 373 -17.33 -19.77 -24.72
CA ASP A 373 -18.66 -19.17 -24.63
C ASP A 373 -18.72 -18.01 -23.62
N TYR A 374 -19.10 -16.83 -24.13
CA TYR A 374 -19.25 -15.61 -23.35
C TYR A 374 -20.31 -15.75 -22.25
N ARG A 375 -21.40 -16.49 -22.49
CA ARG A 375 -22.48 -16.65 -21.51
C ARG A 375 -22.00 -17.38 -20.26
N VAL A 376 -21.23 -18.44 -20.45
CA VAL A 376 -20.62 -19.24 -19.37
C VAL A 376 -19.62 -18.40 -18.58
N ARG A 377 -18.78 -17.61 -19.27
CA ARG A 377 -17.81 -16.71 -18.61
C ARG A 377 -18.50 -15.63 -17.78
N LYS A 378 -19.59 -15.06 -18.29
CA LYS A 378 -20.39 -14.05 -17.58
C LYS A 378 -21.10 -14.65 -16.36
N LEU A 379 -21.61 -15.87 -16.47
CA LEU A 379 -22.22 -16.59 -15.35
C LEU A 379 -21.18 -16.92 -14.27
N LEU A 380 -20.03 -17.48 -14.64
CA LEU A 380 -18.93 -17.78 -13.71
C LEU A 380 -18.42 -16.52 -13.00
N ALA A 381 -18.35 -15.38 -13.69
CA ALA A 381 -17.98 -14.11 -13.09
C ALA A 381 -19.03 -13.63 -12.05
N ARG A 382 -20.32 -13.84 -12.30
CA ARG A 382 -21.39 -13.49 -11.35
C ARG A 382 -21.44 -14.40 -10.13
N VAL A 383 -21.17 -15.69 -10.32
CA VAL A 383 -21.25 -16.71 -9.25
C VAL A 383 -19.97 -16.75 -8.40
N ARG A 384 -18.88 -16.12 -8.86
CA ARG A 384 -17.60 -16.08 -8.15
C ARG A 384 -17.68 -15.52 -6.73
N VAL A 385 -18.27 -14.34 -6.57
CA VAL A 385 -18.42 -13.69 -5.25
C VAL A 385 -19.25 -14.52 -4.27
N PRO A 386 -20.45 -15.03 -4.63
CA PRO A 386 -21.21 -15.87 -3.71
C PRO A 386 -20.50 -17.19 -3.39
N VAL A 387 -19.73 -17.77 -4.31
CA VAL A 387 -18.91 -18.96 -4.01
C VAL A 387 -17.81 -18.67 -3.00
N TRP A 388 -17.14 -17.52 -3.11
CA TRP A 388 -16.11 -17.13 -2.15
C TRP A 388 -16.69 -16.86 -0.76
N LEU A 389 -17.82 -16.14 -0.68
CA LEU A 389 -18.53 -15.93 0.58
C LEU A 389 -19.01 -17.26 1.18
N GLY A 390 -19.55 -18.15 0.34
CA GLY A 390 -19.93 -19.50 0.73
C GLY A 390 -18.74 -20.33 1.20
N ALA A 391 -17.56 -20.19 0.60
CA ALA A 391 -16.35 -20.88 1.00
C ALA A 391 -15.84 -20.42 2.37
N VAL A 392 -15.94 -19.12 2.67
CA VAL A 392 -15.62 -18.57 3.99
C VAL A 392 -16.59 -19.11 5.05
N ALA A 393 -17.90 -19.11 4.77
CA ALA A 393 -18.90 -19.66 5.68
C ALA A 393 -18.74 -21.18 5.87
N ALA A 394 -18.50 -21.92 4.80
CA ALA A 394 -18.26 -23.36 4.83
C ALA A 394 -16.96 -23.69 5.58
N GLY A 395 -15.88 -22.93 5.35
CA GLY A 395 -14.64 -23.06 6.11
C GLY A 395 -14.88 -22.81 7.60
N TYR A 396 -15.60 -21.74 7.94
CA TYR A 396 -15.94 -21.43 9.33
C TYR A 396 -16.70 -22.57 10.03
N LEU A 397 -17.68 -23.17 9.36
CA LEU A 397 -18.45 -24.32 9.88
C LEU A 397 -17.66 -25.63 9.94
N ALA A 398 -16.49 -25.69 9.29
CA ALA A 398 -15.51 -26.75 9.45
C ALA A 398 -14.54 -26.51 10.60
N SER A 399 -14.75 -25.48 11.44
CA SER A 399 -13.95 -25.29 12.66
C SER A 399 -14.25 -26.38 13.70
N PRO A 400 -13.23 -26.93 14.40
CA PRO A 400 -13.44 -27.76 15.59
C PRO A 400 -14.22 -27.02 16.68
N ASP A 401 -14.00 -25.70 16.78
CA ASP A 401 -14.65 -24.81 17.75
C ASP A 401 -15.11 -23.51 17.07
N PRO A 402 -16.35 -23.40 16.58
CA PRO A 402 -16.90 -22.16 16.03
C PRO A 402 -17.28 -21.19 17.16
N THR A 403 -16.32 -20.40 17.62
CA THR A 403 -16.44 -19.45 18.76
C THR A 403 -17.56 -18.41 18.62
N LEU A 404 -17.85 -17.95 17.40
CA LEU A 404 -18.95 -17.02 17.10
C LEU A 404 -20.31 -17.69 17.30
N LEU A 405 -20.46 -18.99 17.03
CA LEU A 405 -21.75 -19.67 17.28
C LEU A 405 -22.00 -19.93 18.76
N ARG A 406 -20.94 -20.00 19.58
CA ARG A 406 -21.02 -20.29 21.02
C ARG A 406 -21.25 -19.06 21.89
N ASN A 407 -20.74 -17.90 21.47
CA ASN A 407 -20.79 -16.65 22.25
C ASN A 407 -21.93 -15.69 21.84
N LEU A 408 -22.85 -16.14 20.98
CA LEU A 408 -24.03 -15.37 20.61
C LEU A 408 -25.10 -15.51 21.72
N ASP A 409 -24.93 -14.80 22.83
CA ASP A 409 -26.02 -14.42 23.74
C ASP A 409 -26.87 -13.32 23.06
N VAL A 410 -27.42 -13.64 21.88
CA VAL A 410 -28.22 -12.68 21.11
C VAL A 410 -29.66 -12.80 21.58
N THR A 411 -30.22 -11.70 22.07
CA THR A 411 -31.67 -11.58 22.25
C THR A 411 -32.33 -11.76 20.89
N TYR A 412 -32.95 -12.91 20.65
CA TYR A 412 -33.62 -13.19 19.38
C TYR A 412 -34.72 -12.15 19.14
N LEU A 413 -34.69 -11.53 17.96
CA LEU A 413 -35.81 -10.70 17.50
C LEU A 413 -36.92 -11.64 17.01
N SER A 414 -38.18 -11.25 17.22
CA SER A 414 -39.30 -11.94 16.58
C SER A 414 -39.18 -11.89 15.06
N THR A 415 -39.77 -12.85 14.35
CA THR A 415 -39.72 -12.89 12.87
C THR A 415 -40.18 -11.59 12.22
N VAL A 416 -41.15 -10.90 12.84
CA VAL A 416 -41.67 -9.61 12.39
C VAL A 416 -40.63 -8.49 12.60
N GLU A 417 -39.98 -8.44 13.77
CA GLU A 417 -38.95 -7.44 14.07
C GLU A 417 -37.71 -7.62 13.18
N THR A 418 -37.28 -8.86 12.91
CA THR A 418 -36.18 -9.13 11.97
C THR A 418 -36.52 -8.65 10.56
N ALA A 419 -37.74 -8.93 10.08
CA ALA A 419 -38.19 -8.51 8.76
C ALA A 419 -38.26 -6.98 8.63
N VAL A 420 -38.75 -6.29 9.68
CA VAL A 420 -38.80 -4.82 9.74
C VAL A 420 -37.39 -4.23 9.76
N ALA A 421 -36.46 -4.79 10.55
CA ALA A 421 -35.09 -4.31 10.61
C ALA A 421 -34.35 -4.46 9.25
N VAL A 422 -34.51 -5.61 8.59
CA VAL A 422 -33.96 -5.85 7.24
C VAL A 422 -34.56 -4.87 6.22
N GLY A 423 -35.89 -4.73 6.24
CA GLY A 423 -36.59 -3.78 5.37
C GLY A 423 -36.08 -2.35 5.57
N ALA A 424 -35.93 -1.91 6.82
CA ALA A 424 -35.44 -0.57 7.14
C ALA A 424 -34.01 -0.34 6.62
N VAL A 425 -33.08 -1.29 6.82
CA VAL A 425 -31.69 -1.19 6.34
C VAL A 425 -31.65 -1.09 4.81
N LEU A 426 -32.40 -1.93 4.11
CA LEU A 426 -32.44 -1.93 2.64
C LEU A 426 -33.09 -0.66 2.08
N VAL A 427 -34.17 -0.18 2.70
CA VAL A 427 -34.85 1.06 2.31
C VAL A 427 -33.96 2.28 2.54
N VAL A 428 -33.23 2.35 3.66
CA VAL A 428 -32.26 3.44 3.92
C VAL A 428 -31.13 3.41 2.90
N TYR A 429 -30.61 2.22 2.58
CA TYR A 429 -29.53 2.07 1.60
C TYR A 429 -29.96 2.46 0.17
N GLU A 430 -31.06 1.90 -0.33
CA GLU A 430 -31.57 2.22 -1.68
C GLU A 430 -32.16 3.63 -1.77
N GLY A 431 -32.84 4.09 -0.73
CA GLY A 431 -33.36 5.45 -0.61
C GLY A 431 -32.24 6.50 -0.56
N GLY A 432 -31.15 6.22 0.15
CA GLY A 432 -29.95 7.05 0.17
C GLY A 432 -29.29 7.15 -1.21
N LEU A 433 -29.18 6.02 -1.93
CA LEU A 433 -28.68 6.00 -3.30
C LEU A 433 -29.57 6.81 -4.26
N ALA A 434 -30.90 6.67 -4.15
CA ALA A 434 -31.85 7.39 -4.97
C ALA A 434 -31.83 8.91 -4.70
N LEU A 435 -31.81 9.31 -3.42
CA LEU A 435 -31.73 10.71 -3.01
C LEU A 435 -30.43 11.37 -3.47
N TRP A 436 -29.32 10.63 -3.41
CA TRP A 436 -28.02 11.13 -3.84
C TRP A 436 -27.91 11.28 -5.36
N ARG A 437 -28.55 10.39 -6.13
CA ARG A 437 -28.72 10.55 -7.60
C ARG A 437 -29.55 11.78 -7.92
N TRP A 438 -30.68 11.94 -7.24
CA TRP A 438 -31.60 13.06 -7.47
C TRP A 438 -30.97 14.43 -7.16
N ARG A 439 -30.20 14.55 -6.07
CA ARG A 439 -29.47 15.79 -5.71
C ARG A 439 -28.37 16.18 -6.71
N ARG A 440 -27.91 15.25 -7.55
CA ARG A 440 -26.86 15.49 -8.54
C ARG A 440 -27.39 15.72 -9.96
N SER A 441 -28.65 15.34 -10.22
CA SER A 441 -29.35 15.61 -11.48
C SER A 441 -30.05 16.97 -11.51
N ARG A 442 -30.02 17.70 -10.40
CA ARG A 442 -30.32 19.13 -10.30
C ARG A 442 -29.00 19.87 -10.16
#